data_AF-A0A3M1IX49-F1
#
_entry.id   AF-A0A3M1IX49-F1
#
_cell.length_a   1.000
_cell.length_b   1.000
_cell.length_c   1.000
_cell.angle_alpha   90.00
_cell.angle_beta   90.00
_cell.angle_gamma   90.00
#
_symmetry.space_group_name_H-M   'P 1'
#
loop_
_entity.id
_entity.type
_entity.pdbx_description
1 polymer ?
#
loop_
_entity_poly.entity_id
_entity_poly.type
_entity_poly.pdbx_seq_one_letter_code
_entity_poly.pdbx_strand_id
1 'polypeptide(L)'
;MTADNRDKDREGSAADDAERFGKRLSDLGDKLDAASARRDKAQAAEKRGNALGLAFRITTELVAGVVVGGFVGWQLDKWLDTSPVMLLIFFAFGAAAGISNVMRTAREMQAGAASAEDGPKRPENGSGRK
;
A
#
# COMPACT_ATOMS: atom_id res chain seq x y z
N MET A 1 -30.32 60.53 22.98
CA MET A 1 -31.03 59.26 23.30
C MET A 1 -30.85 58.17 22.22
N THR A 2 -29.74 58.15 21.44
CA THR A 2 -29.61 57.29 20.22
C THR A 2 -28.36 56.40 20.19
N ALA A 3 -27.66 56.25 21.31
CA ALA A 3 -26.46 55.41 21.41
C ALA A 3 -26.79 53.96 21.86
N ASP A 4 -27.82 53.75 22.68
CA ASP A 4 -28.12 52.44 23.29
C ASP A 4 -28.61 51.37 22.30
N ASN A 5 -29.29 51.76 21.22
CA ASN A 5 -29.86 50.78 20.30
C ASN A 5 -28.82 50.15 19.36
N ARG A 6 -27.81 50.93 18.95
CA ARG A 6 -26.85 50.56 17.89
C ARG A 6 -25.82 49.50 18.31
N ASP A 7 -25.68 49.27 19.61
CA ASP A 7 -24.73 48.30 20.16
C ASP A 7 -25.41 46.93 20.35
N LYS A 8 -26.70 46.90 20.75
CA LYS A 8 -27.52 45.67 20.79
C LYS A 8 -27.71 45.06 19.40
N ASP A 9 -27.90 45.90 18.38
CA ASP A 9 -28.06 45.46 16.98
C ASP A 9 -26.77 44.79 16.44
N ARG A 10 -25.60 45.24 16.90
CA ARG A 10 -24.29 44.72 16.50
C ARG A 10 -23.89 43.45 17.24
N GLU A 11 -24.23 43.35 18.53
CA GLU A 11 -24.02 42.12 19.32
C GLU A 11 -24.90 40.98 18.81
N GLY A 12 -26.16 41.26 18.44
CA GLY A 12 -27.06 40.27 17.83
C GLY A 12 -26.56 39.76 16.47
N SER A 13 -26.13 40.66 15.58
CA SER A 13 -25.61 40.28 14.26
C SER A 13 -24.31 39.46 14.34
N ALA A 14 -23.42 39.78 15.28
CA ALA A 14 -22.17 39.05 15.46
C ALA A 14 -22.38 37.63 16.03
N ALA A 15 -23.38 37.45 16.89
CA ALA A 15 -23.76 36.14 17.42
C ALA A 15 -24.38 35.24 16.32
N ASP A 16 -25.24 35.80 15.48
CA ASP A 16 -25.88 35.08 14.37
C ASP A 16 -24.86 34.62 13.30
N ASP A 17 -23.86 35.45 13.01
CA ASP A 17 -22.80 35.12 12.06
C ASP A 17 -21.88 34.00 12.58
N ALA A 18 -21.58 34.02 13.89
CA ALA A 18 -20.81 32.97 14.55
C ALA A 18 -21.55 31.61 14.54
N GLU A 19 -22.86 31.61 14.81
CA GLU A 19 -23.72 30.42 14.71
C GLU A 19 -23.74 29.84 13.29
N ARG A 20 -23.94 30.70 12.27
CA ARG A 20 -23.95 30.27 10.87
C ARG A 20 -22.63 29.68 10.44
N PHE A 21 -21.52 30.24 10.90
CA PHE A 21 -20.19 29.71 10.64
C PHE A 21 -19.98 28.36 11.30
N GLY A 22 -20.36 28.21 12.58
CA GLY A 22 -20.33 26.93 13.30
C GLY A 22 -21.14 25.84 12.61
N LYS A 23 -22.35 26.17 12.13
CA LYS A 23 -23.20 25.23 11.39
C LYS A 23 -22.56 24.78 10.07
N ARG A 24 -21.87 25.68 9.36
CA ARG A 24 -21.13 25.33 8.13
C ARG A 24 -19.92 24.44 8.42
N LEU A 25 -19.18 24.70 9.50
CA LEU A 25 -18.06 23.85 9.92
C LEU A 25 -18.53 22.43 10.29
N SER A 26 -19.69 22.31 10.95
CA SER A 26 -20.30 21.02 11.25
C SER A 26 -20.69 20.26 9.97
N ASP A 27 -21.41 20.88 9.04
CA ASP A 27 -21.81 20.24 7.76
C ASP A 27 -20.59 19.84 6.90
N LEU A 28 -19.52 20.63 6.96
CA LEU A 28 -18.26 20.35 6.28
C LEU A 28 -17.53 19.17 6.96
N GLY A 29 -17.54 19.10 8.29
CA GLY A 29 -17.03 17.96 9.05
C GLY A 29 -17.76 16.68 8.68
N ASP A 30 -19.10 16.69 8.71
CA ASP A 30 -19.93 15.54 8.38
C ASP A 30 -19.67 15.04 6.94
N LYS A 31 -19.51 15.96 5.98
CA LYS A 31 -19.18 15.63 4.59
C LYS A 31 -17.76 15.09 4.45
N LEU A 32 -16.79 15.63 5.18
CA LEU A 32 -15.41 15.17 5.15
C LEU A 32 -15.30 13.75 5.74
N ASP A 33 -15.97 13.49 6.86
CA ASP A 33 -16.00 12.17 7.50
C ASP A 33 -16.63 11.13 6.59
N ALA A 34 -17.76 11.47 5.95
CA ALA A 34 -18.41 10.58 4.98
C ALA A 34 -17.52 10.32 3.74
N ALA A 35 -16.79 11.32 3.27
CA ALA A 35 -15.85 11.18 2.15
C ALA A 35 -14.60 10.38 2.54
N SER A 36 -14.04 10.61 3.72
CA SER A 36 -12.89 9.88 4.26
C SER A 36 -13.24 8.40 4.44
N ALA A 37 -14.36 8.09 5.08
CA ALA A 37 -14.77 6.71 5.31
C ALA A 37 -14.95 5.91 4.00
N ARG A 38 -15.43 6.55 2.93
CA ARG A 38 -15.50 5.93 1.59
C ARG A 38 -14.12 5.70 0.99
N ARG A 39 -13.23 6.69 1.10
CA ARG A 39 -11.85 6.61 0.62
C ARG A 39 -11.06 5.52 1.36
N ASP A 40 -11.24 5.40 2.66
CA ASP A 40 -10.56 4.41 3.51
C ASP A 40 -11.00 2.99 3.15
N LYS A 41 -12.30 2.78 2.91
CA LYS A 41 -12.82 1.49 2.43
C LYS A 41 -12.26 1.13 1.06
N ALA A 42 -12.25 2.08 0.12
CA ALA A 42 -11.70 1.88 -1.22
C ALA A 42 -10.19 1.56 -1.17
N GLN A 43 -9.41 2.30 -0.39
CA GLN A 43 -8.00 2.02 -0.17
C GLN A 43 -7.76 0.67 0.50
N ALA A 44 -8.57 0.29 1.48
CA ALA A 44 -8.45 -1.01 2.13
C ALA A 44 -8.77 -2.17 1.16
N ALA A 45 -9.73 -1.98 0.25
CA ALA A 45 -10.03 -2.96 -0.79
C ALA A 45 -8.89 -3.08 -1.82
N GLU A 46 -8.35 -1.95 -2.29
CA GLU A 46 -7.17 -1.88 -3.17
C GLU A 46 -5.95 -2.58 -2.53
N LYS A 47 -5.60 -2.21 -1.29
CA LYS A 47 -4.49 -2.84 -0.56
C LYS A 47 -4.67 -4.35 -0.43
N ARG A 48 -5.90 -4.82 -0.15
CA ARG A 48 -6.21 -6.26 -0.11
C ARG A 48 -6.05 -6.91 -1.48
N GLY A 49 -6.55 -6.28 -2.55
CA GLY A 49 -6.40 -6.76 -3.92
C GLY A 49 -4.93 -6.92 -4.32
N ASN A 50 -4.10 -5.92 -4.03
CA ASN A 50 -2.67 -5.96 -4.33
C ASN A 50 -1.95 -7.03 -3.51
N ALA A 51 -2.29 -7.20 -2.22
CA ALA A 51 -1.72 -8.25 -1.39
C ALA A 51 -2.07 -9.66 -1.90
N LEU A 52 -3.32 -9.88 -2.33
CA LEU A 52 -3.76 -11.16 -2.90
C LEU A 52 -3.07 -11.44 -4.25
N GLY A 53 -2.99 -10.46 -5.13
CA GLY A 53 -2.30 -10.60 -6.42
C GLY A 53 -0.82 -10.94 -6.25
N LEU A 54 -0.17 -10.30 -5.27
CA LEU A 54 1.21 -10.61 -4.92
C LEU A 54 1.36 -12.03 -4.36
N ALA A 55 0.51 -12.42 -3.40
CA ALA A 55 0.56 -13.77 -2.82
C ALA A 55 0.38 -14.83 -3.91
N PHE A 56 -0.58 -14.63 -4.81
CA PHE A 56 -0.82 -15.52 -5.94
C PHE A 56 0.39 -15.63 -6.87
N ARG A 57 1.04 -14.51 -7.20
CA ARG A 57 2.27 -14.49 -8.00
C ARG A 57 3.39 -15.29 -7.32
N ILE A 58 3.65 -15.03 -6.04
CA ILE A 58 4.68 -15.74 -5.26
C ILE A 58 4.41 -17.25 -5.26
N THR A 59 3.18 -17.66 -4.99
CA THR A 59 2.79 -19.06 -5.01
C THR A 59 2.96 -19.67 -6.40
N THR A 60 2.54 -18.96 -7.45
CA THR A 60 2.64 -19.46 -8.82
C THR A 60 4.09 -19.57 -9.29
N GLU A 61 4.96 -18.62 -8.94
CA GLU A 61 6.39 -18.67 -9.25
C GLU A 61 7.06 -19.90 -8.61
N LEU A 62 6.73 -20.19 -7.35
CA LEU A 62 7.23 -21.37 -6.64
C LEU A 62 6.72 -22.67 -7.26
N VAL A 63 5.40 -22.77 -7.49
CA VAL A 63 4.76 -23.96 -8.08
C VAL A 63 5.29 -24.21 -9.49
N ALA A 64 5.43 -23.17 -10.31
CA ALA A 64 5.96 -23.29 -11.67
C ALA A 64 7.38 -23.87 -11.66
N GLY A 65 8.28 -23.39 -10.80
CA GLY A 65 9.64 -23.92 -10.68
C GLY A 65 9.66 -25.41 -10.30
N VAL A 66 8.83 -25.79 -9.33
CA VAL A 66 8.72 -27.18 -8.87
C VAL A 66 8.12 -28.09 -9.96
N VAL A 67 7.05 -27.67 -10.62
CA VAL A 67 6.39 -28.44 -11.69
C VAL A 67 7.33 -28.64 -12.86
N VAL A 68 8.03 -27.58 -13.30
CA VAL A 68 8.99 -27.67 -14.40
C VAL A 68 10.17 -28.57 -14.02
N GLY A 69 10.76 -28.38 -12.84
CA GLY A 69 11.85 -29.23 -12.36
C GLY A 69 11.45 -30.70 -12.22
N GLY A 70 10.29 -30.96 -11.63
CA GLY A 70 9.74 -32.31 -11.49
C GLY A 70 9.43 -32.97 -12.83
N PHE A 71 8.82 -32.23 -13.77
CA PHE A 71 8.52 -32.74 -15.11
C PHE A 71 9.79 -33.08 -15.88
N VAL A 72 10.78 -32.18 -15.88
CA VAL A 72 12.08 -32.39 -16.53
C VAL A 72 12.80 -33.58 -15.89
N GLY A 73 12.91 -33.61 -14.56
CA GLY A 73 13.57 -34.70 -13.84
C GLY A 73 12.91 -36.06 -14.06
N TRP A 74 11.58 -36.12 -14.07
CA TRP A 74 10.83 -37.33 -14.39
C TRP A 74 11.05 -37.81 -15.84
N GLN A 75 11.09 -36.88 -16.79
CA GLN A 75 11.32 -37.21 -18.19
C GLN A 75 12.73 -37.75 -18.41
N LEU A 76 13.72 -37.20 -17.72
CA LEU A 76 15.11 -37.67 -17.70
C LEU A 76 15.25 -39.03 -17.06
N ASP A 77 14.62 -39.27 -15.91
CA ASP A 77 14.66 -40.58 -15.25
C ASP A 77 14.12 -41.69 -16.19
N LYS A 78 13.06 -41.39 -16.95
CA LYS A 78 12.52 -42.34 -17.94
C LYS A 78 13.42 -42.60 -19.13
N TRP A 79 14.20 -41.62 -19.57
CA TRP A 79 15.11 -41.79 -20.71
C TRP A 79 16.39 -42.52 -20.33
N LEU A 80 16.88 -42.30 -19.11
CA LEU A 80 18.11 -42.89 -18.62
C LEU A 80 17.89 -44.22 -17.87
N ASP A 81 16.61 -44.63 -17.73
CA ASP A 81 16.18 -45.78 -16.93
C ASP A 81 16.76 -45.74 -15.51
N THR A 82 16.90 -44.52 -14.98
CA THR A 82 17.44 -44.29 -13.65
C THR A 82 16.32 -44.39 -12.62
N SER A 83 16.66 -44.91 -11.44
CA SER A 83 15.91 -44.65 -10.19
C SER A 83 15.62 -43.15 -10.05
N PRO A 84 14.62 -42.70 -9.26
CA PRO A 84 14.10 -41.31 -9.24
C PRO A 84 15.09 -40.26 -8.69
N VAL A 85 16.32 -40.29 -9.16
CA VAL A 85 17.48 -39.52 -8.74
C VAL A 85 17.51 -38.22 -9.53
N MET A 86 17.29 -38.26 -10.85
CA MET A 86 17.22 -37.02 -11.64
C MET A 86 15.98 -36.21 -11.24
N LEU A 87 14.86 -36.86 -10.94
CA LEU A 87 13.70 -36.19 -10.37
C LEU A 87 14.06 -35.45 -9.08
N LEU A 88 14.74 -36.08 -8.12
CA LEU A 88 15.12 -35.43 -6.87
C LEU A 88 16.06 -34.25 -7.09
N ILE A 89 17.06 -34.40 -7.96
CA ILE A 89 18.01 -33.34 -8.29
C ILE A 89 17.28 -32.17 -8.95
N PHE A 90 16.55 -32.42 -10.04
CA PHE A 90 15.85 -31.36 -10.76
C PHE A 90 14.69 -30.75 -9.97
N PHE A 91 14.05 -31.51 -9.08
CA PHE A 91 13.08 -30.97 -8.13
C PHE A 91 13.75 -29.98 -7.17
N ALA A 92 14.92 -30.33 -6.61
CA ALA A 92 15.68 -29.43 -5.74
C ALA A 92 16.13 -28.16 -6.49
N PHE A 93 16.61 -28.31 -7.73
CA PHE A 93 16.95 -27.18 -8.59
C PHE A 93 15.73 -26.31 -8.93
N GLY A 94 14.59 -26.92 -9.26
CA GLY A 94 13.33 -26.22 -9.53
C GLY A 94 12.82 -25.44 -8.32
N ALA A 95 12.89 -26.04 -7.13
CA ALA A 95 12.58 -25.37 -5.87
C ALA A 95 13.55 -24.22 -5.59
N ALA A 96 14.86 -24.42 -5.76
CA ALA A 96 15.86 -23.37 -5.56
C ALA A 96 15.68 -22.19 -6.55
N ALA A 97 15.33 -22.48 -7.80
CA ALA A 97 14.99 -21.47 -8.81
C ALA A 97 13.71 -20.70 -8.43
N GLY A 98 12.66 -21.42 -7.98
CA GLY A 98 11.42 -20.81 -7.50
C GLY A 98 11.65 -19.88 -6.30
N ILE A 99 12.41 -20.32 -5.31
CA ILE A 99 12.75 -19.51 -4.12
C ILE A 99 13.61 -18.29 -4.53
N SER A 100 14.57 -18.47 -5.44
CA SER A 100 15.37 -17.37 -5.99
C SER A 100 14.52 -16.29 -6.66
N ASN A 101 13.51 -16.68 -7.44
CA ASN A 101 12.58 -15.75 -8.08
C ASN A 101 11.73 -15.00 -7.04
N VAL A 102 11.18 -15.70 -6.05
CA VAL A 102 10.42 -15.08 -4.96
C VAL A 102 11.26 -14.08 -4.17
N MET A 103 12.51 -14.43 -3.84
CA MET A 103 13.43 -13.53 -3.15
C MET A 103 13.74 -12.27 -3.96
N ARG A 104 13.86 -12.39 -5.29
CA ARG A 104 14.01 -11.24 -6.17
C ARG A 104 12.77 -10.33 -6.13
N THR A 105 11.59 -10.92 -6.27
CA THR A 105 10.31 -10.18 -6.17
C THR A 105 10.18 -9.46 -4.82
N ALA A 106 10.54 -10.13 -3.72
CA ALA A 106 10.51 -9.52 -2.39
C ALA A 106 11.50 -8.35 -2.25
N ARG A 107 12.72 -8.46 -2.80
CA ARG A 107 13.72 -7.39 -2.78
C ARG A 107 13.29 -6.18 -3.61
N GLU A 108 12.71 -6.40 -4.79
CA GLU A 108 12.19 -5.33 -5.66
C GLU A 108 11.09 -4.53 -4.95
N MET A 109 10.22 -5.20 -4.17
CA MET A 109 9.22 -4.53 -3.35
C MET A 109 9.82 -3.69 -2.22
N GLN A 110 10.84 -4.20 -1.52
CA GLN A 110 11.51 -3.47 -0.44
C GLN A 110 12.27 -2.25 -0.98
N ALA A 111 12.92 -2.38 -2.14
CA ALA A 111 13.62 -1.28 -2.80
C ALA A 111 12.65 -0.20 -3.31
N GLY A 112 11.48 -0.60 -3.83
CA GLY A 112 10.41 0.33 -4.21
C GLY A 112 9.84 1.10 -3.03
N ALA A 113 9.71 0.45 -1.87
CA ALA A 113 9.26 1.09 -0.63
C ALA A 113 10.31 2.07 -0.08
N ALA A 114 11.59 1.71 -0.07
CA ALA A 114 12.68 2.57 0.39
C ALA A 114 12.88 3.81 -0.52
N SER A 115 12.65 3.67 -1.83
CA SER A 115 12.75 4.78 -2.79
C SER A 115 11.58 5.77 -2.69
N ALA A 116 10.46 5.37 -2.09
CA ALA A 116 9.31 6.25 -1.83
C ALA A 116 9.47 7.08 -0.54
N GLU A 117 10.36 6.68 0.37
CA GLU A 117 10.62 7.40 1.63
C GLU A 117 11.76 8.44 1.53
N ASP A 118 12.65 8.35 0.52
CA ASP A 118 13.70 9.37 0.27
C ASP A 118 13.20 10.47 -0.70
N GLY A 119 12.03 11.04 -0.41
CA GLY A 119 11.59 12.30 -1.01
C GLY A 119 12.55 13.44 -0.61
N PRO A 120 12.73 14.49 -1.44
CA PRO A 120 13.84 15.43 -1.33
C PRO A 120 13.89 16.02 0.08
N LYS A 121 14.96 15.68 0.83
CA LYS A 121 15.25 16.30 2.12
C LYS A 121 15.32 17.81 1.91
N ARG A 122 14.29 18.51 2.38
CA ARG A 122 14.17 19.96 2.30
C ARG A 122 15.43 20.56 2.92
N PRO A 123 16.19 21.43 2.22
CA PRO A 123 17.41 21.98 2.79
C PRO A 123 17.05 22.68 4.09
N GLU A 124 17.65 22.24 5.19
CA GLU A 124 17.63 22.95 6.45
C GLU A 124 18.28 24.31 6.21
N ASN A 125 17.44 25.34 6.08
CA ASN A 125 17.89 26.71 6.05
C ASN A 125 18.41 27.07 7.45
N GLY A 126 19.72 26.91 7.63
CA GLY A 126 20.46 27.39 8.79
C GLY A 126 20.34 28.90 8.90
N SER A 127 19.27 29.37 9.54
CA SER A 127 19.15 30.74 10.02
C SER A 127 20.08 30.91 11.22
N GLY A 128 21.36 31.10 10.94
CA GLY A 128 22.33 31.66 11.86
C GLY A 128 21.83 33.03 12.32
N ARG A 129 21.26 33.07 13.53
CA ARG A 129 21.04 34.32 14.25
C ARG A 129 22.42 34.84 14.65
N LYS A 130 22.83 35.95 14.04
CA LYS A 130 23.84 36.86 14.56
C LYS A 130 23.15 37.93 15.38
#